data_AF-A0AB35KZ55-F1
#
_entry.id   AF-A0AB35KZ55-F1
#
_cell.length_a   1.000
_cell.length_b   1.000
_cell.length_c   1.000
_cell.angle_alpha   90.00
_cell.angle_beta   90.00
_cell.angle_gamma   90.00
#
_symmetry.space_group_name_H-M   'P 1'
#
loop_
_entity.id
_entity.type
_entity.pdbx_description
1 polymer ?
#
loop_
_entity_poly.entity_id
_entity_poly.type
_entity_poly.pdbx_seq_one_letter_code
_entity_poly.pdbx_strand_id
1 'polypeptide(L)' 'MAVLSCGHTQHVRHRPPWQNRPWVLDPEQRQVRLGSLFPCGWCAMDRSHDESKEV' A
#
# COMPACT_ATOMS: atom_id res chain seq x y z
N MET A 1 -1.43 11.89 -1.01
CA MET A 1 -0.96 11.27 0.25
C MET A 1 -2.19 10.88 1.05
N ALA A 2 -2.16 9.75 1.78
CA ALA A 2 -3.26 9.31 2.64
C ALA A 2 -2.71 8.81 3.99
N VAL A 3 -3.44 9.08 5.09
CA VAL A 3 -3.18 8.49 6.41
C VAL A 3 -3.98 7.19 6.51
N LEU A 4 -3.31 6.09 6.84
CA LEU A 4 -3.94 4.76 6.99
C LEU A 4 -4.42 4.55 8.42
N SER A 5 -5.27 3.54 8.64
CA SER A 5 -5.81 3.18 9.97
C SER A 5 -4.73 2.81 11.00
N CYS A 6 -3.55 2.38 10.54
CA CYS A 6 -2.37 2.14 11.39
C CYS A 6 -1.63 3.44 11.79
N GLY A 7 -2.12 4.62 11.41
CA GLY A 7 -1.52 5.92 11.72
C GLY A 7 -0.43 6.37 10.74
N HIS A 8 0.10 5.48 9.91
CA HIS A 8 1.15 5.82 8.94
C HIS A 8 0.62 6.58 7.72
N THR A 9 1.48 7.44 7.16
CA THR A 9 1.24 8.10 5.88
C THR A 9 1.75 7.24 4.72
N GLN A 10 0.92 7.11 3.68
CA GLN A 10 1.28 6.45 2.44
C GLN A 10 1.07 7.39 1.25
N HIS A 11 2.13 7.56 0.47
CA HIS A 11 2.02 8.13 -0.86
C HIS A 11 1.40 7.08 -1.77
N VAL A 12 0.12 7.25 -2.10
CA VAL A 12 -0.62 6.37 -3.03
C VAL A 12 -0.26 6.68 -4.49
N ARG A 13 0.28 7.87 -4.74
CA ARG A 13 0.83 8.34 -6.02
C ARG A 13 2.12 9.10 -5.73
N HIS A 14 3.10 8.98 -6.62
CA HIS A 14 4.46 9.54 -6.55
C HIS A 14 5.54 8.70 -5.86
N ARG A 15 5.81 7.51 -6.41
CA ARG A 15 7.19 7.05 -6.63
C ARG A 15 7.32 6.61 -8.09
N PRO A 16 8.37 7.00 -8.83
CA PRO A 16 8.73 6.32 -10.07
C PRO A 16 8.90 4.82 -9.75
N PRO A 17 8.29 3.89 -10.49
CA PRO A 17 7.78 4.02 -11.85
C PRO A 17 6.27 4.32 -11.94
N TRP A 18 5.84 4.70 -13.14
CA TRP A 18 4.43 4.66 -13.52
C TRP A 18 3.90 3.24 -13.30
N GLN A 19 2.92 3.07 -12.41
CA GLN A 19 2.28 1.78 -12.20
C GLN A 19 1.03 1.70 -13.07
N ASN A 20 1.03 0.79 -14.04
CA ASN A 20 -0.18 0.48 -14.78
C ASN A 20 -1.17 -0.21 -13.83
N ARG A 21 -2.33 0.42 -13.62
CA ARG A 21 -3.47 -0.15 -12.89
C ARG A 21 -4.60 -0.37 -13.89
N PRO A 22 -4.58 -1.47 -14.66
CA PRO A 22 -5.54 -1.69 -15.76
C PRO A 22 -6.99 -1.75 -15.24
N TRP A 23 -7.18 -2.21 -14.01
CA TRP A 23 -8.48 -2.26 -13.34
C TRP A 23 -9.15 -0.89 -13.16
N VAL A 24 -8.42 0.22 -13.26
CA VAL A 24 -9.02 1.58 -13.13
C VAL A 24 -9.87 1.93 -14.35
N LEU A 25 -9.51 1.38 -15.52
CA LEU A 25 -10.16 1.66 -16.79
C LEU A 25 -11.54 0.99 -16.89
N ASP A 26 -11.71 -0.15 -16.26
CA ASP A 26 -12.98 -0.90 -16.23
C ASP A 26 -13.83 -0.48 -15.02
N PRO A 27 -15.06 0.05 -15.22
CA PRO A 27 -15.97 0.41 -14.14
C PRO A 27 -16.31 -0.73 -13.18
N GLU A 28 -16.48 -1.96 -13.66
CA GLU A 28 -16.83 -3.12 -12.84
C GLU A 28 -15.65 -3.48 -11.92
N GLN A 29 -14.45 -3.57 -12.50
CA GLN A 29 -13.23 -3.83 -11.76
C GLN A 29 -12.92 -2.73 -10.73
N ARG A 30 -13.26 -1.47 -11.05
CA ARG A 30 -13.14 -0.36 -10.12
C ARG A 30 -14.07 -0.54 -8.92
N GLN A 31 -15.32 -0.96 -9.15
CA GLN A 31 -16.27 -1.18 -8.06
C GLN A 31 -15.83 -2.30 -7.13
N VAL A 32 -15.28 -3.41 -7.66
CA VAL A 32 -14.76 -4.52 -6.84
C VAL A 32 -13.62 -4.08 -5.90
N ARG A 33 -12.84 -3.07 -6.30
CA ARG A 33 -11.73 -2.54 -5.49
C ARG A 33 -12.17 -1.58 -4.38
N LEU A 34 -13.38 -1.02 -4.45
CA LEU A 34 -13.88 -0.13 -3.40
C LEU A 34 -14.06 -0.91 -2.10
N GLY A 35 -13.70 -0.30 -0.96
CA GLY A 35 -13.79 -0.94 0.35
C GLY A 35 -12.71 -2.00 0.64
N SER A 36 -11.87 -2.35 -0.34
CA SER A 36 -10.73 -3.25 -0.11
C SER A 36 -9.70 -2.63 0.83
N LEU A 37 -9.07 -3.46 1.66
CA LEU A 37 -7.99 -3.05 2.54
C LEU A 37 -6.79 -2.55 1.73
N PHE A 38 -6.18 -1.46 2.19
CA PHE A 38 -4.95 -0.92 1.61
C PHE A 38 -3.76 -1.30 2.49
N PRO A 39 -2.80 -2.13 2.02
CA PRO A 39 -1.68 -2.57 2.84
C PRO A 39 -0.73 -1.40 3.14
N CYS A 40 -0.30 -1.30 4.39
CA CYS A 40 0.70 -0.31 4.81
C CYS A 40 2.11 -0.85 4.56
N GLY A 41 2.90 -0.16 3.71
CA GLY A 41 4.29 -0.53 3.45
C GLY A 41 5.18 -0.44 4.70
N TRP A 42 4.93 0.52 5.58
CA TRP A 42 5.67 0.67 6.85
C TRP A 42 5.44 -0.50 7.80
N CYS A 43 4.19 -0.90 8.01
CA CYS A 43 3.87 -2.09 8.82
C CYS A 43 4.44 -3.38 8.22
N ALA A 44 4.55 -3.46 6.90
CA ALA A 44 5.18 -4.61 6.24
C ALA A 44 6.70 -4.65 6.46
N MET A 45 7.36 -3.49 6.50
CA MET A 45 8.81 -3.39 6.76
C MET A 45 9.17 -3.59 8.23
N ASP A 46 8.35 -3.13 9.18
CA ASP A 46 8.61 -3.28 10.62
C ASP A 46 8.73 -4.76 11.04
N ARG A 47 7.98 -5.65 10.38
CA ARG A 47 8.07 -7.11 10.55
C ARG A 47 9.37 -7.75 10.04
N SER A 48 10.26 -6.97 9.42
CA SER A 48 11.55 -7.43 8.90
C SER A 48 12.76 -6.84 9.65
N HIS A 49 12.54 -5.99 10.67
CA HIS A 49 13.61 -5.40 11.48
C HIS A 49 13.92 -6.17 12.77
N ASP A 50 13.36 -7.36 12.94
CA ASP A 50 13.58 -8.24 14.11
C ASP A 50 14.65 -9.34 13.86
N GLU A 51 15.18 -9.49 12.64
CA GLU A 51 16.28 -10.44 12.33
C GLU A 51 17.65 -9.75 12.27
N SER A 52 18.01 -8.93 13.24
CA SER A 52 19.40 -8.42 13.36
C SER A 52 19.86 -8.24 14.80
N LYS A 53 19.25 -8.95 15.75
CA LYS A 53 19.68 -8.96 17.15
C LYS A 53 19.84 -10.38 17.69
N GLU A 54 20.60 -11.21 16.98
CA GLU A 54 21.20 -12.41 17.57
C GLU A 54 22.73 -12.26 17.61
N VAL A 55 23.21 -12.14 18.87
CA VAL A 55 24.55 -12.41 19.47
C VAL A 55 25.82 -12.09 18.68
#